data_AF-A0A2K3KCB9-F1
#
_entry.id   AF-A0A2K3KCB9-F1
#
_cell.length_a   1.000
_cell.length_b   1.000
_cell.length_c   1.000
_cell.angle_alpha   90.00
_cell.angle_beta   90.00
_cell.angle_gamma   90.00
#
_symmetry.space_group_name_H-M   'P 1'
#
loop_
_entity.id
_entity.type
_entity.pdbx_description
1 polymer ?
#
loop_
_entity_poly.entity_id
_entity_poly.type
_entity_poly.pdbx_seq_one_letter_code
_entity_poly.pdbx_strand_id
1 'polypeptide(L)'
;MAPSLDARQDMVVVEVPRLGKEAAVKAIKEWGQPKSKITHLIFCTTSGVDMPGADYQLTKLLGLRPYVKRYMMYQQGCFAGGTVLRLAKDLAENNK
;
A
#
# COMPACT_ATOMS: atom_id res chain seq x y z
N MET A 1 17.40 12.24 24.03
CA MET A 1 17.70 10.86 23.56
C MET A 1 16.86 10.62 22.31
N ALA A 2 17.40 10.02 21.25
CA ALA A 2 16.61 9.74 20.05
C ALA A 2 15.57 8.63 20.34
N PRO A 3 14.40 8.64 19.69
CA PRO A 3 13.41 7.57 19.85
C PRO A 3 13.98 6.19 19.49
N SER A 4 13.59 5.16 20.24
CA SER A 4 13.94 3.76 19.99
C SER A 4 13.28 3.24 18.70
N LEU A 5 13.70 2.04 18.26
CA LEU A 5 13.06 1.38 17.13
C LEU A 5 11.58 1.09 17.42
N ASP A 6 11.25 0.59 18.61
CA ASP A 6 9.87 0.27 19.01
C ASP A 6 8.97 1.51 18.94
N ALA A 7 9.41 2.63 19.54
CA ALA A 7 8.66 3.88 19.50
C ALA A 7 8.44 4.42 18.07
N ARG A 8 9.40 4.19 17.17
CA ARG A 8 9.28 4.56 15.76
C ARG A 8 8.33 3.61 15.02
N GLN A 9 8.41 2.32 15.31
CA GLN A 9 7.57 1.28 14.70
C GLN A 9 6.11 1.45 15.09
N ASP A 10 5.82 1.63 16.37
CA ASP A 10 4.46 1.88 16.88
C ASP A 10 3.80 3.06 16.15
N MET A 11 4.57 4.10 15.82
CA MET A 11 4.11 5.23 15.04
C MET A 11 3.88 4.87 13.56
N VAL A 12 4.90 4.36 12.87
CA VAL A 12 4.82 4.19 11.41
C VAL A 12 3.87 3.07 10.99
N VAL A 13 3.70 2.04 11.80
CA VAL A 13 2.76 0.93 11.51
C VAL A 13 1.31 1.42 11.43
N VAL A 14 0.96 2.42 12.23
CA VAL A 14 -0.38 3.04 12.21
C VAL A 14 -0.47 4.12 11.14
N GLU A 15 0.52 5.01 11.08
CA GLU A 15 0.43 6.23 10.29
C GLU A 15 0.66 6.03 8.79
N VAL A 16 1.55 5.10 8.40
CA VAL A 16 1.84 4.80 6.98
C VAL A 16 0.59 4.34 6.22
N PRO A 17 -0.17 3.32 6.67
CA PRO A 17 -1.40 2.93 5.97
C PRO A 17 -2.51 3.98 6.09
N ARG A 18 -2.55 4.78 7.16
CA ARG A 18 -3.51 5.89 7.31
C ARG A 18 -3.29 6.97 6.26
N LEU A 19 -2.05 7.42 6.08
CA LEU A 19 -1.69 8.37 5.04
C LEU A 19 -1.92 7.79 3.64
N GLY A 20 -1.55 6.52 3.44
CA GLY A 20 -1.82 5.78 2.20
C GLY A 20 -3.32 5.74 1.85
N LYS A 21 -4.20 5.58 2.85
CA LYS A 21 -5.66 5.62 2.66
C LYS A 21 -6.13 6.97 2.14
N GLU A 22 -5.66 8.08 2.72
CA GLU A 22 -6.06 9.42 2.29
C GLU A 22 -5.67 9.68 0.82
N ALA A 23 -4.45 9.27 0.43
CA ALA A 23 -3.99 9.36 -0.95
C ALA A 23 -4.81 8.46 -1.89
N ALA A 24 -5.03 7.19 -1.51
CA ALA A 24 -5.78 6.24 -2.30
C ALA A 24 -7.25 6.68 -2.50
N VAL A 25 -7.90 7.26 -1.48
CA VAL A 25 -9.27 7.78 -1.61
C VAL A 25 -9.34 8.91 -2.65
N LYS A 26 -8.35 9.81 -2.67
CA LYS A 26 -8.28 10.88 -3.68
C LYS A 26 -8.10 10.31 -5.09
N ALA A 27 -7.17 9.38 -5.27
CA ALA A 27 -6.92 8.73 -6.56
C ALA A 27 -8.13 7.92 -7.07
N ILE A 28 -8.81 7.18 -6.19
CA ILE A 28 -10.03 6.43 -6.54
C ILE A 28 -11.16 7.39 -6.92
N LYS A 29 -11.29 8.53 -6.21
CA LYS A 29 -12.28 9.55 -6.54
C LYS A 29 -12.02 10.16 -7.92
N GLU A 30 -10.76 10.45 -8.26
CA GLU A 30 -10.35 10.93 -9.58
C GLU A 30 -10.62 9.89 -10.67
N TRP A 31 -10.34 8.61 -10.40
CA TRP A 31 -10.60 7.50 -11.32
C TRP A 31 -12.09 7.31 -11.63
N GLY A 32 -12.99 7.62 -10.68
CA GLY A 32 -14.44 7.64 -10.89
C GLY A 32 -15.12 6.27 -11.02
N GLN A 33 -14.38 5.17 -10.84
CA GLN A 33 -14.92 3.81 -10.88
C GLN A 33 -15.13 3.24 -9.46
N PRO A 34 -16.01 2.25 -9.30
CA PRO A 34 -16.24 1.65 -7.98
C PRO A 34 -15.00 0.89 -7.50
N LYS A 35 -14.73 0.95 -6.18
CA LYS A 35 -13.65 0.20 -5.51
C LYS A 35 -13.71 -1.30 -5.76
N SER A 36 -14.89 -1.85 -6.05
CA SER A 36 -15.08 -3.25 -6.42
C SER A 36 -14.40 -3.64 -7.72
N LYS A 37 -13.97 -2.70 -8.58
CA LYS A 37 -13.19 -3.01 -9.78
C LYS A 37 -11.69 -3.12 -9.52
N ILE A 38 -11.20 -2.77 -8.33
CA ILE A 38 -9.79 -2.96 -7.96
C ILE A 38 -9.51 -4.46 -7.88
N THR A 39 -8.49 -4.91 -8.62
CA THR A 39 -8.08 -6.33 -8.73
C THR A 39 -6.77 -6.61 -8.01
N HIS A 40 -5.85 -5.64 -8.02
CA HIS A 40 -4.53 -5.74 -7.43
C HIS A 40 -4.26 -4.52 -6.53
N LEU A 41 -3.52 -4.73 -5.46
CA LEU A 41 -2.97 -3.67 -4.62
C LEU A 41 -1.47 -3.89 -4.46
N ILE A 42 -0.68 -2.90 -4.85
CA ILE A 42 0.76 -2.90 -4.68
C ILE A 42 1.09 -1.78 -3.70
N PHE A 43 1.73 -2.14 -2.58
CA PHE A 43 2.12 -1.18 -1.55
C PHE A 43 3.63 -1.26 -1.36
N CYS A 44 4.29 -0.11 -1.29
CA CYS A 44 5.70 -0.03 -0.93
C CYS A 44 5.91 0.94 0.24
N THR A 45 6.80 0.59 1.16
CA THR A 45 7.26 1.50 2.20
C THR A 45 8.71 1.20 2.56
N THR A 46 9.45 2.26 2.87
CA THR A 46 10.77 2.15 3.52
C THR A 46 10.65 2.36 5.02
N SER A 47 9.52 2.91 5.47
CA SER A 47 9.25 3.27 6.85
C SER A 47 8.48 2.14 7.53
N GLY A 48 9.22 1.29 8.23
CA GLY A 48 8.68 0.23 9.07
C GLY A 48 8.32 -1.07 8.35
N VAL A 49 8.14 -2.11 9.16
CA VAL A 49 7.75 -3.47 8.76
C VAL A 49 6.77 -3.98 9.81
N ASP A 50 5.70 -4.63 9.36
CA ASP A 50 4.67 -5.23 10.21
C ASP A 50 4.10 -6.50 9.56
N MET A 51 3.51 -7.38 10.37
CA MET A 51 2.81 -8.57 9.91
C MET A 51 1.51 -8.74 10.70
N PRO A 52 0.32 -8.55 10.10
CA PRO A 52 0.06 -8.29 8.67
C PRO A 52 0.52 -6.92 8.16
N GLY A 53 0.99 -6.87 6.90
CA GLY A 53 1.62 -5.68 6.35
C GLY A 53 0.70 -4.50 6.04
N ALA A 54 1.31 -3.37 5.63
CA ALA A 54 0.59 -2.13 5.33
C ALA A 54 -0.40 -2.27 4.15
N ASP A 55 -0.11 -3.17 3.22
CA ASP A 55 -1.01 -3.58 2.14
C ASP A 55 -2.32 -4.21 2.67
N TYR A 56 -2.22 -5.04 3.72
CA TYR A 56 -3.38 -5.63 4.38
C TYR A 56 -4.19 -4.57 5.10
N GLN A 57 -3.52 -3.72 5.89
CA GLN A 57 -4.18 -2.64 6.63
C GLN A 57 -4.90 -1.68 5.68
N LEU A 58 -4.26 -1.28 4.57
CA LEU A 58 -4.88 -0.43 3.57
C LEU A 58 -6.10 -1.07 2.92
N THR A 59 -6.04 -2.37 2.59
CA THR A 59 -7.16 -3.13 2.03
C THR A 59 -8.37 -3.09 2.96
N LYS A 60 -8.16 -3.27 4.27
CA LYS A 60 -9.20 -3.18 5.31
C LYS A 60 -9.75 -1.75 5.42
N LEU A 61 -8.87 -0.74 5.47
CA LEU A 61 -9.24 0.67 5.61
C LEU A 61 -10.03 1.22 4.41
N LEU A 62 -9.75 0.74 3.20
CA LEU A 62 -10.46 1.12 1.98
C LEU A 62 -11.72 0.27 1.75
N GLY A 63 -11.92 -0.83 2.50
CA GLY A 63 -13.01 -1.76 2.29
C GLY A 63 -12.94 -2.44 0.91
N LEU A 64 -11.74 -2.84 0.49
CA LEU A 64 -11.55 -3.58 -0.75
C LEU A 64 -12.01 -5.03 -0.59
N ARG A 65 -12.18 -5.72 -1.73
CA ARG A 65 -12.60 -7.12 -1.74
C ARG A 65 -11.48 -8.00 -1.15
N PRO A 66 -11.83 -9.07 -0.40
CA PRO A 66 -10.82 -9.91 0.27
C PRO A 66 -9.91 -10.68 -0.70
N TYR A 67 -10.34 -10.86 -1.95
CA TYR A 67 -9.59 -11.54 -3.01
C TYR A 67 -8.72 -10.62 -3.87
N VAL A 68 -8.60 -9.33 -3.50
CA VAL A 68 -7.63 -8.44 -4.14
C VAL A 68 -6.23 -9.03 -3.96
N LYS A 69 -5.51 -9.20 -5.07
CA LYS A 69 -4.14 -9.73 -5.06
C LYS A 69 -3.21 -8.64 -4.53
N ARG A 70 -2.56 -8.89 -3.39
CA ARG A 70 -1.73 -7.91 -2.70
C ARG A 70 -0.24 -8.20 -2.89
N TYR A 71 0.54 -7.15 -3.11
CA TYR A 71 1.99 -7.20 -3.22
C TYR A 71 2.58 -6.14 -2.30
N MET A 72 3.26 -6.58 -1.24
CA MET A 72 3.93 -5.70 -0.28
C MET A 72 5.43 -5.67 -0.54
N MET A 73 5.99 -4.48 -0.75
CA MET A 73 7.42 -4.28 -0.96
C MET A 73 8.02 -3.42 0.14
N TYR A 74 8.71 -4.06 1.08
CA TYR A 74 9.38 -3.40 2.20
C TYR A 74 10.80 -2.95 1.85
N GLN A 75 11.24 -1.88 2.51
CA GLN A 75 12.63 -1.39 2.53
C GLN A 75 13.24 -1.14 1.14
N GLN A 76 12.42 -0.74 0.16
CA GLN A 76 12.87 -0.50 -1.21
C GLN A 76 13.57 0.86 -1.40
N GLY A 77 13.48 1.80 -0.45
CA GLY A 77 14.12 3.11 -0.58
C GLY A 77 13.46 4.01 -1.63
N CYS A 78 14.21 4.99 -2.15
CA CYS A 78 13.65 6.06 -2.99
C CYS A 78 13.20 5.59 -4.39
N PHE A 79 13.73 4.48 -4.90
CA PHE A 79 13.38 3.95 -6.23
C PHE A 79 12.12 3.06 -6.21
N ALA A 80 11.49 2.90 -5.04
CA ALA A 80 10.30 2.08 -4.86
C ALA A 80 9.15 2.50 -5.78
N GLY A 81 8.97 3.81 -6.02
CA GLY A 81 7.93 4.34 -6.89
C GLY A 81 7.99 3.80 -8.32
N GLY A 82 9.19 3.81 -8.94
CA GLY A 82 9.39 3.22 -10.26
C GLY A 82 9.21 1.69 -10.25
N THR A 83 9.62 1.04 -9.16
CA THR A 83 9.51 -0.43 -8.99
C THR A 83 8.06 -0.89 -8.89
N VAL A 84 7.22 -0.21 -8.09
CA VAL A 84 5.79 -0.54 -7.98
C VAL A 84 5.06 -0.31 -9.30
N LEU A 85 5.40 0.74 -10.05
CA LEU A 85 4.79 1.02 -11.35
C LEU A 85 5.20 -0.01 -12.41
N ARG A 86 6.47 -0.43 -12.41
CA ARG A 86 6.94 -1.51 -13.28
C ARG A 86 6.19 -2.81 -13.00
N LEU A 87 6.05 -3.19 -11.72
CA LEU A 87 5.25 -4.36 -11.34
C LEU A 87 3.77 -4.19 -11.71
N ALA A 88 3.20 -3.00 -11.53
CA ALA A 88 1.82 -2.71 -11.89
C ALA A 88 1.57 -2.90 -13.39
N LYS A 89 2.51 -2.47 -14.23
CA LYS A 89 2.45 -2.68 -15.69
C LYS A 89 2.36 -4.17 -16.02
N ASP A 90 3.30 -4.97 -15.53
CA ASP A 90 3.33 -6.41 -15.83
C ASP A 90 2.05 -7.12 -15.36
N LEU A 91 1.51 -6.74 -14.20
CA LEU A 91 0.26 -7.28 -13.69
C LEU A 91 -0.96 -6.84 -14.50
N ALA A 92 -1.03 -5.57 -14.90
CA ALA A 92 -2.13 -5.04 -15.69
C ALA A 92 -2.17 -5.64 -17.10
N GLU A 93 -1.02 -5.87 -17.72
CA GLU A 93 -0.93 -6.41 -19.09
C GLU A 93 -1.22 -7.91 -19.17
N ASN A 94 -0.93 -8.66 -18.11
CA ASN A 94 -1.07 -10.12 -18.09
C ASN A 94 -2.37 -10.64 -17.46
N ASN A 95 -3.22 -9.78 -16.90
CA ASN A 95 -4.49 -10.19 -16.29
C ASN A 95 -5.65 -9.54 -17.04
N LYS A 96 -6.29 -10.29 -17.94
CA LYS A 96 -7.52 -9.91 -18.64
C LYS A 96 -8.76 -10.19 -17.79
#